data_AF-A0A0S9MWY9-F1
#
_entry.id   AF-A0A0S9MWY9-F1
#
_cell.length_a   1.000
_cell.length_b   1.000
_cell.length_c   1.000
_cell.angle_alpha   90.00
_cell.angle_beta   90.00
_cell.angle_gamma   90.00
#
_symmetry.space_group_name_H-M   'P 1'
#
loop_
_entity.id
_entity.type
_entity.pdbx_description
1 polymer ?
#
loop_
_entity_poly.entity_id
_entity_poly.type
_entity_poly.pdbx_seq_one_letter_code
_entity_poly.pdbx_strand_id
1 'polypeptide(L)'
;MSKATPIVVDLRRWVEDTCALPRNQDKAEVRTLAAIVTAGFLVSMAEPLFYLFLVPESLVSRVAGMAPSVYLVAAAFSACLLLTLPHLVALLCFPRTLHMAWPRRMAARGAVGAAVVWLYLAALATPLDLGAVEWAYGLRAMGSLLVGGAYGVSLNAQQLRECINAQTR
;
A
#
# COMPACT_ATOMS: atom_id res chain seq x y z
N MET A 1 -22.33 3.82 37.93
CA MET A 1 -22.32 2.98 36.71
C MET A 1 -22.86 3.81 35.57
N SER A 2 -21.98 4.32 34.69
CA SER A 2 -22.40 5.14 33.53
C SER A 2 -23.08 4.23 32.50
N LYS A 3 -24.33 4.52 32.13
CA LYS A 3 -25.05 3.80 31.08
C LYS A 3 -24.40 4.17 29.75
N ALA A 4 -23.80 3.20 29.07
CA ALA A 4 -23.27 3.39 27.72
C ALA A 4 -24.38 3.94 26.82
N THR A 5 -24.10 5.00 26.09
CA THR A 5 -25.03 5.62 25.14
C THR A 5 -25.35 4.65 23.99
N PRO A 6 -26.56 4.68 23.42
CA PRO A 6 -27.01 3.72 22.40
C PRO A 6 -26.08 3.67 21.18
N ILE A 7 -25.44 4.79 20.82
CA ILE A 7 -24.43 4.87 19.75
C ILE A 7 -23.24 3.95 20.02
N VAL A 8 -22.80 3.82 21.28
CA VAL A 8 -21.65 2.97 21.66
C VAL A 8 -22.00 1.50 21.53
N VAL A 9 -23.27 1.13 21.78
CA VAL A 9 -23.75 -0.25 21.62
C VAL A 9 -23.81 -0.63 20.15
N ASP A 10 -24.31 0.25 19.29
CA ASP A 10 -24.37 0.01 17.84
C ASP A 10 -22.98 0.03 17.18
N LEU A 11 -22.08 0.91 17.61
CA LEU A 11 -20.70 0.91 17.11
C LEU A 11 -19.99 -0.39 17.49
N ARG A 12 -20.19 -0.86 18.73
CA ARG A 12 -19.60 -2.11 19.23
C ARG A 12 -20.14 -3.33 18.47
N ARG A 13 -21.45 -3.38 18.21
CA ARG A 13 -22.06 -4.41 17.34
C ARG A 13 -21.53 -4.35 15.92
N TRP A 14 -21.44 -3.16 15.33
CA TRP A 14 -20.87 -2.98 14.00
C TRP A 14 -19.40 -3.45 13.94
N VAL A 15 -18.59 -3.17 14.97
CA VAL A 15 -17.21 -3.70 15.08
C VAL A 15 -17.18 -5.23 15.20
N GLU A 16 -18.16 -5.81 15.91
CA GLU A 16 -18.28 -7.26 16.08
C GLU A 16 -18.73 -7.97 14.80
N ASP A 17 -19.59 -7.32 14.01
CA ASP A 17 -20.22 -7.88 12.82
C ASP A 17 -19.43 -7.58 11.52
N THR A 18 -18.65 -6.50 11.48
CA THR A 18 -17.87 -6.13 10.28
C THR A 18 -16.60 -6.96 10.22
N CYS A 19 -16.66 -8.08 9.47
CA CYS A 19 -15.53 -8.96 9.14
C CYS A 19 -14.57 -9.14 10.31
N ALA A 20 -14.95 -10.03 11.25
CA ALA A 20 -14.15 -10.44 12.39
C ALA A 20 -12.68 -10.66 12.02
N LEU A 21 -11.88 -9.59 12.12
CA LEU A 21 -10.43 -9.67 12.22
C LEU A 21 -10.18 -10.49 13.50
N PRO A 22 -9.33 -11.54 13.45
CA PRO A 22 -9.16 -12.44 14.56
C PRO A 22 -8.86 -11.66 15.84
N ARG A 23 -9.77 -11.73 16.82
CA ARG A 23 -9.61 -11.06 18.14
C ARG A 23 -8.32 -11.52 18.87
N ASN A 24 -7.76 -12.66 18.46
CA ASN A 24 -6.56 -13.29 18.99
C ASN A 24 -5.41 -13.40 17.97
N GLN A 25 -5.35 -12.53 16.96
CA GLN A 25 -4.15 -12.49 16.09
C GLN A 25 -2.96 -11.97 16.89
N ASP A 26 -1.87 -12.74 16.95
CA ASP A 26 -0.65 -12.29 17.62
C ASP A 26 -0.17 -11.02 16.90
N LYS A 27 0.03 -9.94 17.66
CA LYS A 27 0.52 -8.66 17.14
C LYS A 27 1.86 -8.85 16.44
N ALA A 28 2.64 -9.86 16.84
CA ALA A 28 3.87 -10.25 16.17
C ALA A 28 3.61 -10.83 14.77
N GLU A 29 2.64 -11.74 14.62
CA GLU A 29 2.30 -12.40 13.35
C GLU A 29 1.80 -11.38 12.31
N VAL A 30 0.84 -10.54 12.70
CA VAL A 30 0.27 -9.51 11.80
C VAL A 30 1.35 -8.51 11.37
N ARG A 31 2.26 -8.15 12.28
CA ARG A 31 3.38 -7.27 11.97
C ARG A 31 4.35 -7.91 11.00
N THR A 32 4.69 -9.18 11.20
CA THR A 32 5.58 -9.93 10.30
C THR A 32 4.96 -10.03 8.91
N LEU A 33 3.67 -10.36 8.82
CA LEU A 33 2.96 -10.41 7.55
C LEU A 33 2.94 -9.03 6.87
N ALA A 34 2.61 -7.97 7.60
CA ALA A 34 2.64 -6.61 7.07
C ALA A 34 4.05 -6.20 6.60
N ALA A 35 5.10 -6.60 7.32
CA ALA A 35 6.48 -6.34 6.94
C ALA A 35 6.86 -7.06 5.65
N ILE A 36 6.48 -8.34 5.51
CA ILE A 36 6.71 -9.14 4.30
C ILE A 36 5.97 -8.52 3.10
N VAL A 37 4.70 -8.18 3.25
CA VAL A 37 3.90 -7.54 2.20
C VAL A 37 4.49 -6.20 1.80
N THR A 38 4.89 -5.37 2.78
CA THR A 38 5.50 -4.06 2.51
C THR A 38 6.86 -4.21 1.82
N ALA A 39 7.68 -5.17 2.24
CA ALA A 39 8.98 -5.45 1.62
C ALA A 39 8.80 -5.97 0.19
N GLY A 40 7.88 -6.90 -0.04
CA GLY A 40 7.56 -7.39 -1.39
C GLY A 40 7.05 -6.28 -2.30
N PHE A 41 6.23 -5.37 -1.76
CA PHE A 41 5.77 -4.20 -2.50
C PHE A 41 6.93 -3.25 -2.85
N LEU A 42 7.84 -2.97 -1.91
CA LEU A 42 9.05 -2.18 -2.18
C LEU A 42 9.94 -2.82 -3.26
N VAL A 43 10.11 -4.15 -3.24
CA VAL A 43 10.84 -4.88 -4.29
C VAL A 43 10.15 -4.71 -5.64
N SER A 44 8.82 -4.84 -5.70
CA SER A 44 8.05 -4.65 -6.94
C SER A 44 8.19 -3.25 -7.55
N MET A 45 8.57 -2.27 -6.74
CA MET A 45 8.84 -0.89 -7.16
C MET A 45 10.31 -0.62 -7.45
N ALA A 46 11.23 -1.32 -6.78
CA ALA A 46 12.64 -1.27 -7.09
C ALA A 46 12.94 -1.97 -8.44
N GLU A 47 12.19 -3.00 -8.79
CA GLU A 47 12.32 -3.75 -10.04
C GLU A 47 12.23 -2.85 -11.30
N PRO A 48 11.19 -2.02 -11.52
CA PRO A 48 11.16 -1.13 -12.68
C PRO A 48 12.32 -0.13 -12.66
N LEU A 49 12.75 0.38 -11.50
CA LEU A 49 13.91 1.25 -11.41
C LEU A 49 15.20 0.54 -11.87
N PHE A 50 15.40 -0.70 -11.41
CA PHE A 50 16.51 -1.54 -11.85
C PHE A 50 16.52 -1.69 -13.38
N TYR A 51 15.36 -2.00 -13.98
CA TYR A 51 15.26 -2.15 -15.43
C TYR A 51 15.52 -0.85 -16.19
N LEU A 52 15.01 0.29 -15.70
CA LEU A 52 15.21 1.59 -16.34
C LEU A 52 16.69 2.02 -16.36
N PHE A 53 17.46 1.68 -15.32
CA PHE A 53 18.85 2.14 -15.21
C PHE A 53 19.89 1.11 -15.69
N LEU A 54 19.60 -0.19 -15.61
CA LEU A 54 20.60 -1.25 -15.80
C LEU A 54 20.28 -2.20 -16.95
N VAL A 55 19.04 -2.23 -17.46
CA VAL A 55 18.63 -3.14 -18.54
C VAL A 55 17.88 -2.36 -19.63
N PRO A 56 18.61 -1.61 -20.49
CA PRO A 56 18.00 -0.73 -21.49
C PRO A 56 17.13 -1.46 -22.51
N GLU A 57 17.40 -2.75 -22.76
CA GLU A 57 16.64 -3.60 -23.68
C GLU A 57 15.34 -4.17 -23.07
N SER A 58 15.07 -3.93 -21.79
CA SER A 58 13.86 -4.41 -21.14
C SER A 58 12.59 -3.77 -21.73
N LEU A 59 11.48 -4.51 -21.71
CA LEU A 59 10.17 -3.99 -22.14
C LEU A 59 9.75 -2.76 -21.33
N VAL A 60 10.09 -2.72 -20.04
CA VAL A 60 9.83 -1.56 -19.16
C VAL A 60 10.59 -0.32 -19.64
N SER A 61 11.88 -0.48 -19.99
CA SER A 61 12.69 0.60 -20.57
C SER A 61 12.13 1.09 -21.89
N ARG A 62 11.76 0.17 -22.80
CA ARG A 62 11.18 0.51 -24.11
C ARG A 62 9.86 1.28 -23.98
N VAL A 63 8.95 0.82 -23.12
CA VAL A 63 7.67 1.50 -22.87
C VAL A 63 7.89 2.86 -22.20
N ALA A 64 8.77 2.94 -21.19
CA ALA A 64 9.08 4.21 -20.55
C ALA A 64 9.76 5.21 -21.52
N GLY A 65 10.50 4.72 -22.52
CA GLY A 65 11.08 5.52 -23.59
C GLY A 65 10.05 6.23 -24.48
N MET A 66 8.78 5.78 -24.46
CA MET A 66 7.67 6.46 -25.14
C MET A 66 7.08 7.61 -24.32
N ALA A 67 7.38 7.69 -23.03
CA ALA A 67 6.99 8.81 -22.20
C ALA A 67 7.77 10.07 -22.59
N PRO A 68 7.27 11.29 -22.26
CA PRO A 68 8.02 12.52 -22.50
C PRO A 68 9.41 12.53 -21.84
N SER A 69 9.58 11.78 -20.75
CA SER A 69 10.87 11.58 -20.09
C SER A 69 10.87 10.30 -19.24
N VAL A 70 11.83 9.42 -19.51
CA VAL A 70 12.08 8.21 -18.71
C VAL A 70 12.40 8.57 -17.25
N TYR A 71 13.09 9.69 -17.02
CA TYR A 71 13.44 10.16 -15.69
C TYR A 71 12.22 10.54 -14.85
N LEU A 72 11.12 10.99 -15.47
CA LEU A 72 9.87 11.24 -14.76
C LEU A 72 9.24 9.94 -14.25
N VAL A 73 9.27 8.88 -15.06
CA VAL A 73 8.82 7.54 -14.65
C VAL A 73 9.67 7.02 -13.50
N ALA A 74 11.00 7.14 -13.62
CA ALA A 74 11.93 6.74 -12.57
C ALA A 74 11.72 7.56 -11.28
N ALA A 75 11.55 8.88 -11.38
CA ALA A 75 11.27 9.74 -10.25
C ALA A 75 9.93 9.37 -9.57
N ALA A 76 8.89 9.04 -10.34
CA ALA A 76 7.59 8.66 -9.79
C ALA A 76 7.65 7.34 -9.00
N PHE A 77 8.33 6.31 -9.54
CA PHE A 77 8.56 5.07 -8.79
C PHE A 77 9.42 5.31 -7.56
N SER A 78 10.47 6.11 -7.67
CA SER A 78 11.36 6.46 -6.55
C SER A 78 10.59 7.19 -5.44
N ALA A 79 9.74 8.15 -5.78
CA ALA A 79 8.92 8.88 -4.82
C ALA A 79 7.95 7.95 -4.08
N CYS A 80 7.28 7.05 -4.80
CA CYS A 80 6.36 6.11 -4.20
C CYS A 80 7.09 5.08 -3.30
N LEU A 81 8.33 4.71 -3.65
CA LEU A 81 9.19 3.83 -2.84
C LEU A 81 9.58 4.54 -1.54
N LEU A 82 10.04 5.79 -1.62
CA LEU A 82 10.39 6.62 -0.48
C LEU A 82 9.18 6.91 0.43
N LEU A 83 7.96 7.03 -0.11
CA LEU A 83 6.74 7.15 0.67
C LEU A 83 6.41 5.88 1.46
N THR A 84 6.77 4.72 0.94
CA THR A 84 6.47 3.42 1.55
C THR A 84 7.53 3.01 2.59
N LEU A 85 8.78 3.43 2.40
CA LEU A 85 9.92 3.06 3.23
C LEU A 85 9.73 3.33 4.74
N PRO A 86 9.18 4.48 5.19
CA PRO A 86 8.94 4.72 6.61
C PRO A 86 8.02 3.68 7.26
N HIS A 87 7.08 3.10 6.50
CA HIS A 87 6.21 2.06 7.03
C HIS A 87 6.99 0.77 7.33
N LEU A 88 7.86 0.34 6.41
CA LEU A 88 8.70 -0.84 6.64
C LEU A 88 9.65 -0.61 7.83
N VAL A 89 10.28 0.56 7.90
CA VAL A 89 11.17 0.92 9.02
C VAL A 89 10.41 0.90 10.35
N ALA A 90 9.18 1.43 10.39
CA ALA A 90 8.33 1.37 11.58
C ALA A 90 8.01 -0.08 11.99
N LEU A 91 7.71 -0.96 11.04
CA LEU A 91 7.38 -2.37 11.32
C LEU A 91 8.58 -3.16 11.87
N LEU A 92 9.77 -2.93 11.31
CA LEU A 92 10.98 -3.68 11.67
C LEU A 92 11.64 -3.14 12.95
N CYS A 93 11.87 -1.82 13.01
CA CYS A 93 12.72 -1.20 14.04
C CYS A 93 11.91 -0.70 15.25
N PHE A 94 10.62 -0.40 15.07
CA PHE A 94 9.82 0.27 16.10
C PHE A 94 8.52 -0.50 16.44
N PRO A 95 8.60 -1.72 16.99
CA PRO A 95 7.42 -2.55 17.30
C PRO A 95 6.40 -1.85 18.22
N ARG A 96 6.87 -0.93 19.08
CA ARG A 96 6.03 -0.21 20.04
C ARG A 96 5.23 0.94 19.41
N THR A 97 5.59 1.38 18.19
CA THR A 97 4.96 2.52 17.51
C THR A 97 3.92 2.12 16.47
N LEU A 98 3.38 0.89 16.54
CA LEU A 98 2.29 0.42 15.67
C LEU A 98 1.00 1.26 15.76
N HIS A 99 0.88 2.11 16.78
CA HIS A 99 -0.19 3.09 16.96
C HIS A 99 0.08 4.40 16.19
N MET A 100 1.19 4.56 15.49
CA MET A 100 1.42 5.73 14.65
C MET A 100 0.73 5.53 13.30
N ALA A 101 -0.23 6.39 12.98
CA ALA A 101 -0.97 6.31 11.71
C ALA A 101 -0.18 6.83 10.50
N TRP A 102 0.77 7.74 10.71
CA TRP A 102 1.43 8.45 9.61
C TRP A 102 2.25 7.55 8.66
N PRO A 103 3.02 6.51 9.10
CA PRO A 103 3.80 5.69 8.18
C PRO A 103 2.88 4.89 7.25
N ARG A 104 1.77 4.37 7.80
CA ARG A 104 0.73 3.69 7.02
C ARG A 104 0.07 4.61 6.01
N ARG A 105 -0.22 5.87 6.38
CA ARG A 105 -0.79 6.85 5.43
C ARG A 105 0.16 7.14 4.27
N MET A 106 1.45 7.26 4.54
CA MET A 106 2.44 7.46 3.48
C MET A 106 2.55 6.23 2.57
N ALA A 107 2.60 5.02 3.14
CA ALA A 107 2.59 3.78 2.36
C ALA A 107 1.32 3.61 1.52
N ALA A 108 0.14 3.95 2.05
CA ALA A 108 -1.10 3.95 1.28
C ALA A 108 -1.04 4.91 0.07
N ARG A 109 -0.51 6.13 0.27
CA ARG A 109 -0.30 7.08 -0.82
C ARG A 109 0.74 6.60 -1.83
N GLY A 110 1.83 6.00 -1.36
CA GLY A 110 2.84 5.37 -2.22
C GLY A 110 2.26 4.25 -3.07
N ALA A 111 1.39 3.41 -2.49
CA ALA A 111 0.71 2.33 -3.20
C ALA A 111 -0.26 2.83 -4.28
N VAL A 112 -1.07 3.84 -3.96
CA VAL A 112 -1.94 4.50 -4.96
C VAL A 112 -1.11 5.17 -6.05
N GLY A 113 -0.03 5.87 -5.69
CA GLY A 113 0.87 6.49 -6.66
C GLY A 113 1.49 5.47 -7.61
N ALA A 114 1.97 4.34 -7.08
CA ALA A 114 2.49 3.23 -7.89
C ALA A 114 1.42 2.68 -8.84
N ALA A 115 0.17 2.54 -8.39
CA ALA A 115 -0.93 2.10 -9.25
C ALA A 115 -1.13 3.05 -10.44
N VAL A 116 -1.10 4.37 -10.19
CA VAL A 116 -1.21 5.38 -11.25
C VAL A 116 -0.05 5.28 -12.24
N VAL A 117 1.18 5.11 -11.77
CA VAL A 117 2.35 4.95 -12.64
C VAL A 117 2.25 3.67 -13.49
N TRP A 118 1.79 2.56 -12.90
CA TRP A 118 1.55 1.32 -13.64
C TRP A 118 0.45 1.45 -14.69
N LEU A 119 -0.66 2.14 -14.39
CA LEU A 119 -1.72 2.41 -15.38
C LEU A 119 -1.21 3.32 -16.50
N TYR A 120 -0.39 4.31 -16.16
CA TYR A 120 0.24 5.18 -17.16
C TYR A 120 1.15 4.37 -18.11
N LEU A 121 1.97 3.47 -17.58
CA LEU A 121 2.78 2.57 -18.40
C LEU A 121 1.93 1.58 -19.21
N ALA A 122 0.81 1.10 -18.67
CA ALA A 122 -0.13 0.24 -19.40
C ALA A 122 -0.67 0.95 -20.64
N ALA A 123 -1.12 2.20 -20.49
CA ALA A 123 -1.61 3.00 -21.61
C ALA A 123 -0.53 3.30 -22.66
N LEU A 124 0.72 3.49 -22.23
CA LEU A 124 1.85 3.65 -23.15
C LEU A 124 2.23 2.34 -23.87
N ALA A 125 1.93 1.18 -23.29
CA ALA A 125 2.25 -0.12 -23.87
C ALA A 125 1.27 -0.55 -24.98
N THR A 126 0.04 -0.02 -25.00
CA THR A 126 -0.99 -0.36 -26.00
C THR A 126 -0.52 -0.33 -27.47
N PRO A 127 0.24 0.67 -27.97
CA PRO A 127 0.74 0.66 -29.35
C PRO A 127 1.84 -0.37 -29.63
N LEU A 128 2.51 -0.88 -28.59
CA LEU A 128 3.64 -1.81 -28.72
C LEU A 128 3.23 -3.28 -28.62
N ASP A 129 2.02 -3.57 -28.15
CA ASP A 129 1.66 -4.93 -27.77
C ASP A 129 0.20 -5.30 -28.10
N LEU A 130 -0.01 -6.55 -28.50
CA LEU A 130 -1.32 -7.17 -28.70
C LEU A 130 -1.99 -7.52 -27.34
N GLY A 131 -1.79 -6.67 -26.32
CA GLY A 131 -2.40 -6.76 -24.99
C GLY A 131 -1.55 -7.39 -23.88
N ALA A 132 -0.48 -8.13 -24.14
CA ALA A 132 0.19 -8.91 -23.08
C ALA A 132 0.86 -8.04 -21.99
N VAL A 133 1.66 -7.05 -22.37
CA VAL A 133 2.38 -6.11 -21.51
C VAL A 133 1.41 -5.11 -20.88
N GLU A 134 0.41 -4.64 -21.62
CA GLU A 134 -0.66 -3.78 -21.08
C GLU A 134 -1.35 -4.47 -19.90
N TRP A 135 -1.79 -5.73 -20.08
CA TRP A 135 -2.40 -6.52 -19.03
C TRP A 135 -1.45 -6.77 -17.86
N ALA A 136 -0.17 -7.05 -18.12
CA ALA A 136 0.82 -7.24 -17.07
C ALA A 136 0.96 -5.97 -16.19
N TYR A 137 1.04 -4.79 -16.80
CA TYR A 137 1.08 -3.53 -16.08
C TYR A 137 -0.25 -3.21 -15.38
N GLY A 138 -1.39 -3.52 -15.99
CA GLY A 138 -2.71 -3.41 -15.38
C GLY A 138 -2.85 -4.29 -14.12
N LEU A 139 -2.35 -5.53 -14.15
CA LEU A 139 -2.32 -6.42 -13.00
C LEU A 139 -1.42 -5.88 -11.88
N ARG A 140 -0.26 -5.29 -12.21
CA ARG A 140 0.61 -4.63 -11.24
C ARG A 140 -0.06 -3.39 -10.61
N ALA A 141 -0.82 -2.63 -11.41
CA ALA A 141 -1.62 -1.52 -10.90
C ALA A 141 -2.68 -2.00 -9.92
N MET A 142 -3.43 -3.04 -10.28
CA MET A 142 -4.44 -3.64 -9.40
C MET A 142 -3.82 -4.19 -8.11
N GLY A 143 -2.69 -4.90 -8.21
CA GLY A 143 -1.92 -5.36 -7.04
C GLY A 143 -1.52 -4.20 -6.12
N SER A 144 -1.07 -3.07 -6.69
CA SER A 144 -0.73 -1.86 -5.93
C SER A 144 -1.97 -1.27 -5.23
N LEU A 145 -3.13 -1.26 -5.89
CA LEU A 145 -4.40 -0.82 -5.29
C LEU A 145 -4.85 -1.74 -4.15
N LEU A 146 -4.70 -3.06 -4.30
CA LEU A 146 -5.04 -4.02 -3.24
C LEU A 146 -4.16 -3.81 -2.00
N VAL A 147 -2.86 -3.59 -2.19
CA VAL A 147 -1.94 -3.24 -1.11
C VAL A 147 -2.32 -1.90 -0.47
N GLY A 148 -2.63 -0.88 -1.27
CA GLY A 148 -3.13 0.41 -0.78
C GLY A 148 -4.43 0.29 0.02
N GLY A 149 -5.36 -0.55 -0.46
CA GLY A 149 -6.61 -0.87 0.22
C GLY A 149 -6.38 -1.56 1.56
N ALA A 150 -5.45 -2.51 1.63
CA ALA A 150 -5.05 -3.16 2.88
C ALA A 150 -4.50 -2.15 3.91
N TYR A 151 -3.66 -1.20 3.48
CA TYR A 151 -3.22 -0.10 4.35
C TYR A 151 -4.37 0.80 4.80
N GLY A 152 -5.33 1.10 3.90
CA GLY A 152 -6.53 1.88 4.21
C GLY A 152 -7.43 1.21 5.25
N VAL A 153 -7.72 -0.08 5.09
CA VAL A 153 -8.46 -0.88 6.06
C VAL A 153 -7.73 -0.90 7.40
N SER A 154 -6.41 -1.09 7.40
CA SER A 154 -5.60 -1.04 8.62
C SER A 154 -5.68 0.31 9.33
N LEU A 155 -5.75 1.42 8.59
CA LEU A 155 -5.91 2.78 9.15
C LEU A 155 -7.30 2.97 9.75
N ASN A 156 -8.36 2.56 9.06
CA ASN A 156 -9.73 2.67 9.56
C ASN A 156 -9.93 1.83 10.84
N ALA A 157 -9.37 0.62 10.89
CA ALA A 157 -9.41 -0.24 12.08
C ALA A 157 -8.63 0.34 13.26
N GLN A 158 -7.61 1.15 13.01
CA GLN A 158 -6.93 1.93 14.06
C GLN A 158 -7.79 3.12 14.50
N GLN A 159 -8.34 3.85 13.53
CA GLN A 159 -9.40 4.87 13.61
C GLN A 159 -10.39 4.56 14.75
N LEU A 160 -11.05 3.43 14.52
CA LEU A 160 -12.12 2.90 15.34
C LEU A 160 -11.68 2.53 16.76
N ARG A 161 -10.48 1.94 16.92
CA ARG A 161 -9.92 1.59 18.23
C ARG A 161 -9.61 2.83 19.07
N GLU A 162 -9.11 3.88 18.45
CA GLU A 162 -8.83 5.16 19.13
C GLU A 162 -10.13 5.82 19.60
N CYS A 163 -11.19 5.82 18.76
CA CYS A 163 -12.51 6.35 19.13
C CYS A 163 -13.14 5.58 20.30
N ILE A 164 -13.11 4.24 20.27
CA ILE A 164 -13.67 3.41 21.36
C ILE A 164 -12.93 3.69 22.68
N ASN A 165 -11.59 3.72 22.65
CA ASN A 165 -10.78 3.96 23.84
C ASN A 165 -11.02 5.35 24.44
N ALA A 166 -11.27 6.36 23.60
CA ALA A 166 -11.57 7.72 24.05
C ALA A 166 -12.93 7.83 24.75
N GLN A 167 -13.92 7.02 24.35
CA GLN A 167 -15.26 7.01 24.95
C GLN A 167 -15.35 6.21 26.26
N THR A 168 -14.41 5.29 26.49
CA THR A 168 -14.34 4.49 27.72
C THR A 168 -13.54 5.13 28.86
N ARG A 169 -12.92 6.29 28.61
CA ARG A 169 -12.24 7.11 29.64
C ARG A 169 -13.18 8.18 30.15
#